data_AF-A0A3C1RQW5-F1
#
_entry.id   AF-A0A3C1RQW5-F1
#
_cell.length_a   1.000
_cell.length_b   1.000
_cell.length_c   1.000
_cell.angle_alpha   90.00
_cell.angle_beta   90.00
_cell.angle_gamma   90.00
#
_symmetry.space_group_name_H-M   'P 1'
#
loop_
_entity.id
_entity.type
_entity.pdbx_description
1 polymer ?
#
loop_
_entity_poly.entity_id
_entity_poly.type
_entity_poly.pdbx_seq_one_letter_code
_entity_poly.pdbx_strand_id
1 'polypeptide(L)'
;PQDENIDFSDRIKRLLDMALTVAEEYFNLKPTGDLSSRCRRLEQAGWDCIYRYDLKANDHWSEVELGLADRVATEASLRMWNMRLVENFVGVTGSYIKENPTFDRFAETTLIVWTMVNRLKGENPIKRPYLGKKRAKLTVGEPISVTQKWSDYQTNRRQAVANLTRNLQNALEQMIEH
;
A
#
# COMPACT_ATOMS: atom_id res chain seq x y z
N PRO A 1 -33.63 -3.97 -18.07
CA PRO A 1 -32.73 -2.85 -18.44
C PRO A 1 -31.30 -3.37 -18.59
N GLN A 2 -30.70 -3.12 -19.75
CA GLN A 2 -29.47 -3.73 -20.24
C GLN A 2 -28.26 -3.38 -19.36
N ASP A 3 -27.84 -4.29 -18.49
CA ASP A 3 -26.49 -4.28 -17.93
C ASP A 3 -25.63 -5.13 -18.88
N GLU A 4 -25.04 -4.46 -19.87
CA GLU A 4 -23.94 -5.01 -20.65
C GLU A 4 -22.89 -5.56 -19.68
N ASN A 5 -22.36 -6.73 -20.01
CA ASN A 5 -21.43 -7.53 -19.24
C ASN A 5 -20.10 -6.79 -19.01
N ILE A 6 -20.09 -5.82 -18.09
CA ILE A 6 -18.86 -5.11 -17.70
C ILE A 6 -17.92 -6.19 -17.18
N ASP A 7 -16.76 -6.29 -17.82
CA ASP A 7 -15.72 -7.24 -17.44
C ASP A 7 -15.44 -7.12 -15.93
N PHE A 8 -15.26 -8.26 -15.27
CA PHE A 8 -15.09 -8.33 -13.82
C PHE A 8 -13.95 -7.42 -13.34
N SER A 9 -12.90 -7.29 -14.15
CA SER A 9 -11.78 -6.38 -13.91
C SER A 9 -12.22 -4.92 -13.81
N ASP A 10 -13.04 -4.46 -14.75
CA ASP A 10 -13.53 -3.08 -14.78
C ASP A 10 -14.48 -2.80 -13.61
N ARG A 11 -15.33 -3.78 -13.25
CA ARG A 11 -16.21 -3.66 -12.07
C ARG A 11 -15.41 -3.53 -10.78
N ILE A 12 -14.41 -4.38 -10.57
CA ILE A 12 -13.52 -4.29 -9.41
C ILE A 12 -12.80 -2.96 -9.40
N LYS A 13 -12.22 -2.55 -10.52
CA LYS A 13 -11.48 -1.29 -10.59
C LYS A 13 -12.35 -0.11 -10.17
N ARG A 14 -13.58 -0.02 -10.67
CA ARG A 14 -14.56 1.02 -10.26
C ARG A 14 -14.86 0.98 -8.76
N LEU A 15 -15.01 -0.20 -8.17
CA LEU A 15 -15.23 -0.34 -6.73
C LEU A 15 -14.03 0.12 -5.91
N LEU A 16 -12.81 -0.22 -6.35
CA LEU A 16 -11.58 0.22 -5.70
C LEU A 16 -11.41 1.74 -5.79
N ASP A 17 -11.67 2.31 -6.97
CA ASP A 17 -11.64 3.76 -7.18
C ASP A 17 -12.62 4.48 -6.25
N MET A 18 -13.86 3.97 -6.14
CA MET A 18 -14.89 4.51 -5.25
C MET A 18 -14.56 4.37 -3.77
N ALA A 19 -13.93 3.26 -3.37
CA ALA A 19 -13.49 3.10 -1.99
C ALA A 19 -12.40 4.12 -1.64
N LEU A 20 -11.47 4.41 -2.54
CA LEU A 20 -10.45 5.43 -2.31
C LEU A 20 -11.03 6.84 -2.19
N THR A 21 -12.03 7.20 -3.01
CA THR A 21 -12.58 8.56 -2.97
C THR A 21 -13.16 8.91 -1.60
N VAL A 22 -13.72 7.95 -0.87
CA VAL A 22 -14.20 8.18 0.51
C VAL A 22 -13.09 8.67 1.45
N ALA A 23 -11.89 8.12 1.32
CA ALA A 23 -10.75 8.56 2.12
C ALA A 23 -10.15 9.86 1.55
N GLU A 24 -10.08 10.00 0.23
CA GLU A 24 -9.54 11.20 -0.43
C GLU A 24 -10.35 12.46 -0.16
N GLU A 25 -11.68 12.36 -0.13
CA GLU A 25 -12.57 13.47 0.23
C GLU A 25 -12.32 13.92 1.67
N TYR A 26 -12.19 12.96 2.62
CA TYR A 26 -11.91 13.27 4.01
C TYR A 26 -10.56 13.98 4.20
N PHE A 27 -9.51 13.49 3.53
CA PHE A 27 -8.18 14.10 3.61
C PHE A 27 -7.98 15.28 2.63
N ASN A 28 -9.02 15.67 1.89
CA ASN A 28 -8.97 16.71 0.86
C ASN A 28 -7.84 16.50 -0.17
N LEU A 29 -7.64 15.24 -0.58
CA LEU A 29 -6.64 14.85 -1.58
C LEU A 29 -7.29 14.69 -2.96
N LYS A 30 -6.55 15.09 -3.99
CA LYS A 30 -6.98 14.82 -5.37
C LYS A 30 -6.63 13.37 -5.77
N PRO A 31 -7.52 12.67 -6.52
CA PRO A 31 -7.28 11.32 -7.02
C PRO A 31 -6.29 11.34 -8.20
N THR A 32 -5.01 11.51 -7.92
CA THR A 32 -3.95 11.61 -8.93
C THR A 32 -3.06 10.36 -8.99
N GLY A 33 -2.80 9.82 -10.17
CA GLY A 33 -1.94 8.64 -10.34
C GLY A 33 -2.69 7.31 -10.20
N ASP A 34 -1.94 6.22 -10.11
CA ASP A 34 -2.48 4.87 -9.96
C ASP A 34 -2.96 4.58 -8.52
N LEU A 35 -3.63 3.44 -8.32
CA LEU A 35 -4.15 3.02 -7.01
C LEU A 35 -3.04 2.96 -5.94
N SER A 36 -1.86 2.44 -6.29
CA SER A 36 -0.73 2.35 -5.34
C SER A 36 -0.25 3.72 -4.88
N SER A 37 -0.06 4.66 -5.82
CA SER A 37 0.35 6.03 -5.53
C SER A 37 -0.69 6.77 -4.71
N ARG A 38 -1.98 6.57 -5.01
CA ARG A 38 -3.09 7.14 -4.22
C ARG A 38 -3.12 6.58 -2.80
N CYS A 39 -2.96 5.26 -2.62
CA CYS A 39 -2.88 4.62 -1.30
C CYS A 39 -1.72 5.20 -0.47
N ARG A 40 -0.52 5.35 -1.05
CA ARG A 40 0.64 5.94 -0.36
C ARG A 40 0.41 7.37 0.11
N ARG A 41 -0.22 8.21 -0.73
CA ARG A 41 -0.55 9.60 -0.32
C ARG A 41 -1.57 9.65 0.81
N LEU A 42 -2.60 8.79 0.73
CA LEU A 42 -3.59 8.65 1.79
C LEU A 42 -2.98 8.14 3.09
N GLU A 43 -2.03 7.21 3.00
CA GLU A 43 -1.30 6.71 4.15
C GLU A 43 -0.51 7.82 4.83
N GLN A 44 0.24 8.60 4.05
CA GLN A 44 0.97 9.74 4.58
C GLN A 44 0.03 10.76 5.25
N ALA A 45 -1.06 11.15 4.60
CA ALA A 45 -2.01 12.10 5.17
C ALA A 45 -2.65 11.57 6.47
N GLY A 46 -2.96 10.28 6.52
CA GLY A 46 -3.45 9.64 7.75
C GLY A 46 -2.41 9.62 8.86
N TRP A 47 -1.14 9.35 8.54
CA TRP A 47 -0.04 9.40 9.51
C TRP A 47 0.20 10.81 10.03
N ASP A 48 0.08 11.83 9.19
CA ASP A 48 0.21 13.22 9.61
C ASP A 48 -0.86 13.57 10.65
N CYS A 49 -2.09 13.06 10.49
CA CYS A 49 -3.18 13.21 11.48
C CYS A 49 -2.99 12.39 12.76
N ILE A 50 -2.33 11.22 12.70
CA ILE A 50 -2.21 10.30 13.85
C ILE A 50 -0.97 10.60 14.69
N TYR A 51 0.19 10.77 14.04
CA TYR A 51 1.47 10.92 14.73
C TYR A 51 1.86 12.38 14.94
N ARG A 52 1.17 13.31 14.25
CA ARG A 52 1.18 14.76 14.51
C ARG A 52 2.54 15.30 14.95
N TYR A 53 3.52 15.21 14.04
CA TYR A 53 4.89 15.65 14.31
C TYR A 53 4.98 17.14 14.66
N ASP A 54 3.99 17.93 14.26
CA ASP A 54 3.80 19.33 14.65
C ASP A 54 3.59 19.52 16.16
N LEU A 55 3.04 18.52 16.86
CA LEU A 55 2.77 18.59 18.30
C LEU A 55 4.03 18.37 19.16
N LYS A 56 5.09 17.76 18.61
CA LYS A 56 6.33 17.43 19.35
C LYS A 56 7.13 18.66 19.80
N ALA A 57 6.76 19.86 19.36
CA ALA A 57 7.45 21.11 19.68
C ALA A 57 6.86 21.86 20.90
N ASN A 58 5.66 21.49 21.37
CA ASN A 58 4.99 22.17 22.47
C ASN A 58 4.63 21.16 23.57
N ASP A 59 5.24 21.29 24.75
CA ASP A 59 4.98 20.41 25.91
C ASP A 59 3.79 20.87 26.79
N HIS A 60 3.03 21.88 26.36
CA HIS A 60 1.97 22.50 27.19
C HIS A 60 0.61 22.48 26.50
N TRP A 61 0.05 21.29 26.27
CA TRP A 61 -1.30 21.13 25.73
C TRP A 61 -2.33 21.11 26.85
N SER A 62 -3.44 21.80 26.64
CA SER A 62 -4.63 21.62 27.47
C SER A 62 -5.29 20.26 27.21
N GLU A 63 -6.05 19.76 28.17
CA GLU A 63 -6.81 18.50 28.03
C GLU A 63 -7.78 18.54 26.84
N VAL A 64 -8.33 19.72 26.54
CA VAL A 64 -9.26 19.91 25.40
C VAL A 64 -8.55 19.72 24.08
N GLU A 65 -7.35 20.29 23.92
CA GLU A 65 -6.59 20.16 22.68
C GLU A 65 -6.11 18.72 22.44
N LEU A 66 -5.68 18.03 23.51
CA LEU A 66 -5.34 16.62 23.43
C LEU A 66 -6.56 15.78 23.02
N GLY A 67 -7.72 16.00 23.63
CA GLY A 67 -8.96 15.31 23.27
C GLY A 67 -9.38 15.55 21.82
N LEU A 68 -9.21 16.76 21.31
CA LEU A 68 -9.46 17.07 19.89
C LEU A 68 -8.45 16.38 18.97
N ALA A 69 -7.17 16.34 19.34
CA ALA A 69 -6.14 15.65 18.58
C ALA A 69 -6.41 14.14 18.50
N ASP A 70 -6.76 13.51 19.63
CA ASP A 70 -7.13 12.09 19.70
C ASP A 70 -8.36 11.78 18.85
N ARG A 71 -9.33 12.71 18.83
CA ARG A 71 -10.51 12.59 17.99
C ARG A 71 -10.14 12.60 16.50
N VAL A 72 -9.29 13.53 16.08
CA VAL A 72 -8.78 13.60 14.69
C VAL A 72 -8.01 12.34 14.31
N ALA A 73 -7.14 11.83 15.20
CA ALA A 73 -6.39 10.60 14.98
C ALA A 73 -7.33 9.38 14.82
N THR A 74 -8.37 9.31 15.65
CA THR A 74 -9.39 8.25 15.58
C THR A 74 -10.16 8.31 14.26
N GLU A 75 -10.61 9.49 13.84
CA GLU A 75 -11.32 9.68 12.59
C GLU A 75 -10.42 9.36 11.38
N ALA A 76 -9.16 9.80 11.39
CA ALA A 76 -8.18 9.45 10.37
C ALA A 76 -7.98 7.93 10.26
N SER A 77 -7.78 7.24 11.39
CA SER A 77 -7.61 5.78 11.43
C SER A 77 -8.82 5.04 10.84
N LEU A 78 -10.04 5.51 11.14
CA LEU A 78 -11.26 4.97 10.56
C LEU A 78 -11.32 5.20 9.05
N ARG A 79 -10.96 6.38 8.56
CA ARG A 79 -11.02 6.73 7.13
C ARG A 79 -9.97 5.98 6.32
N MET A 80 -8.80 5.72 6.90
CA MET A 80 -7.75 4.87 6.32
C MET A 80 -8.21 3.42 6.10
N TRP A 81 -9.31 2.96 6.71
CA TRP A 81 -9.84 1.62 6.48
C TRP A 81 -10.16 1.38 4.99
N ASN A 82 -10.75 2.35 4.29
CA ASN A 82 -11.08 2.21 2.86
C ASN A 82 -9.82 2.08 2.00
N MET A 83 -8.77 2.85 2.32
CA MET A 83 -7.48 2.74 1.65
C MET A 83 -6.87 1.36 1.89
N ARG A 84 -6.87 0.86 3.13
CA ARG A 84 -6.37 -0.48 3.48
C ARG A 84 -7.15 -1.58 2.77
N LEU A 85 -8.45 -1.41 2.53
CA LEU A 85 -9.23 -2.35 1.73
C LEU A 85 -8.68 -2.43 0.29
N VAL A 86 -8.42 -1.27 -0.31
CA VAL A 86 -7.91 -1.15 -1.68
C VAL A 86 -6.49 -1.65 -1.83
N GLU A 87 -5.61 -1.32 -0.88
CA GLU A 87 -4.21 -1.75 -0.87
C GLU A 87 -4.07 -3.27 -1.00
N ASN A 88 -4.90 -4.03 -0.29
CA ASN A 88 -4.91 -5.50 -0.41
C ASN A 88 -5.20 -5.94 -1.86
N PHE A 89 -6.03 -5.21 -2.60
CA PHE A 89 -6.42 -5.56 -3.96
C PHE A 89 -5.44 -5.13 -5.04
N VAL A 90 -4.55 -4.17 -4.78
CA VAL A 90 -3.57 -3.71 -5.77
C VAL A 90 -2.66 -4.86 -6.24
N GLY A 91 -2.40 -5.85 -5.37
CA GLY A 91 -1.64 -7.05 -5.72
C GLY A 91 -2.42 -8.15 -6.45
N VAL A 92 -3.75 -8.04 -6.55
CA VAL A 92 -4.60 -9.08 -7.18
C VAL A 92 -4.92 -8.65 -8.61
N THR A 93 -3.96 -8.88 -9.51
CA THR A 93 -4.23 -8.75 -10.95
C THR A 93 -4.58 -10.11 -11.53
N GLY A 94 -5.56 -10.15 -12.44
CA GLY A 94 -5.91 -11.38 -13.16
C GLY A 94 -4.74 -11.93 -13.99
N SER A 95 -3.77 -11.07 -14.35
CA SER A 95 -2.56 -11.47 -15.05
C SER A 95 -1.56 -12.21 -14.15
N TYR A 96 -1.51 -11.90 -12.84
CA TYR A 96 -0.56 -12.51 -11.91
C TYR A 96 -0.64 -14.04 -11.89
N ILE A 97 -1.85 -14.60 -11.84
CA ILE A 97 -2.02 -16.07 -11.92
C ILE A 97 -1.87 -16.56 -13.37
N LYS A 98 -2.46 -15.84 -14.34
CA LYS A 98 -2.49 -16.29 -15.74
C LYS A 98 -1.10 -16.40 -16.37
N GLU A 99 -0.18 -15.50 -16.03
CA GLU A 99 1.17 -15.47 -16.59
C GLU A 99 2.05 -16.64 -16.12
N ASN A 100 1.85 -17.12 -14.89
CA ASN A 100 2.58 -18.28 -14.37
C ASN A 100 1.75 -18.98 -13.26
N PRO A 101 0.88 -19.93 -13.63
CA PRO A 101 -0.05 -20.54 -12.69
C PRO A 101 0.65 -21.55 -11.78
N THR A 102 1.18 -21.09 -10.65
CA THR A 102 1.81 -21.93 -9.62
C THR A 102 0.93 -22.03 -8.38
N PHE A 103 1.12 -23.10 -7.60
CA PHE A 103 0.45 -23.27 -6.31
C PHE A 103 0.61 -22.04 -5.40
N ASP A 104 1.81 -21.47 -5.34
CA ASP A 104 2.11 -20.31 -4.50
C ASP A 104 1.31 -19.08 -4.92
N ARG A 105 1.18 -18.81 -6.24
CA ARG A 105 0.38 -17.67 -6.73
C ARG A 105 -1.11 -17.83 -6.44
N PHE A 106 -1.64 -19.05 -6.57
CA PHE A 106 -3.03 -19.34 -6.18
C PHE A 106 -3.24 -19.18 -4.68
N ALA A 107 -2.33 -19.72 -3.86
CA ALA A 107 -2.38 -19.63 -2.41
C ALA A 107 -2.33 -18.16 -1.93
N GLU A 108 -1.40 -17.37 -2.46
CA GLU A 108 -1.24 -15.95 -2.16
C GLU A 108 -2.51 -15.16 -2.53
N THR A 109 -2.97 -15.29 -3.77
CA THR A 109 -4.17 -14.59 -4.25
C THR A 109 -5.40 -14.96 -3.41
N THR A 110 -5.56 -16.25 -3.09
CA THR A 110 -6.65 -16.72 -2.23
C THR A 110 -6.57 -16.11 -0.83
N LEU A 111 -5.38 -16.02 -0.24
CA LEU A 111 -5.19 -15.38 1.08
C LEU A 111 -5.48 -13.88 1.06
N ILE A 112 -5.17 -13.19 -0.04
CA ILE A 112 -5.48 -11.78 -0.21
C ILE A 112 -7.00 -11.57 -0.28
N VAL A 113 -7.70 -12.35 -1.11
CA VAL A 113 -9.17 -12.32 -1.19
C VAL A 113 -9.82 -12.67 0.14
N TRP A 114 -9.32 -13.71 0.83
CA TRP A 114 -9.76 -14.08 2.17
C TRP A 114 -9.59 -12.91 3.15
N THR A 115 -8.44 -12.24 3.14
CA THR A 115 -8.14 -11.08 4.00
C THR A 115 -9.16 -9.97 3.77
N MET A 116 -9.50 -9.68 2.52
CA MET A 116 -10.50 -8.67 2.16
C MET A 116 -11.90 -9.03 2.68
N VAL A 117 -12.36 -10.26 2.45
CA VAL A 117 -13.68 -10.71 2.93
C VAL A 117 -13.78 -10.57 4.45
N ASN A 118 -12.73 -10.92 5.20
CA ASN A 118 -12.71 -10.74 6.65
C ASN A 118 -12.78 -9.26 7.06
N ARG A 119 -12.03 -8.38 6.38
CA ARG A 119 -12.14 -6.93 6.64
C ARG A 119 -13.56 -6.41 6.41
N LEU A 120 -14.21 -6.83 5.32
CA LEU A 120 -15.58 -6.43 5.01
C LEU A 120 -16.60 -6.92 6.05
N LYS A 121 -16.38 -8.10 6.63
CA LYS A 121 -17.20 -8.63 7.72
C LYS A 121 -16.92 -7.98 9.08
N GLY A 122 -15.93 -7.09 9.16
CA GLY A 122 -15.45 -6.56 10.45
C GLY A 122 -14.67 -7.58 11.28
N GLU A 123 -14.26 -8.70 10.69
CA GLU A 123 -13.44 -9.72 11.32
C GLU A 123 -11.96 -9.34 11.29
N ASN A 124 -11.13 -10.02 12.09
CA ASN A 124 -9.71 -9.74 12.17
C ASN A 124 -8.94 -10.35 10.98
N PRO A 125 -8.38 -9.54 10.05
CA PRO A 125 -7.68 -10.02 8.86
C PRO A 125 -6.32 -10.70 9.13
N ILE A 126 -5.79 -10.59 10.35
CA ILE A 126 -4.45 -11.09 10.71
C ILE A 126 -4.46 -12.61 10.84
N LYS A 127 -5.59 -13.20 11.25
CA LYS A 127 -5.72 -14.64 11.51
C LYS A 127 -5.94 -15.46 10.23
N ARG A 128 -4.95 -15.45 9.34
CA ARG A 128 -5.04 -16.12 8.05
C ARG A 128 -5.15 -17.66 8.18
N PRO A 129 -5.84 -18.34 7.24
CA PRO A 129 -5.86 -19.79 7.17
C PRO A 129 -4.46 -20.38 7.07
N TYR A 130 -4.24 -21.49 7.76
CA TYR A 130 -3.00 -22.24 7.68
C TYR A 130 -2.95 -23.05 6.38
N LEU A 131 -2.02 -22.72 5.49
CA LEU A 131 -1.82 -23.40 4.21
C LEU A 131 -0.73 -24.48 4.24
N GLY A 132 -0.32 -24.92 5.44
CA GLY A 132 0.80 -25.85 5.59
C GLY A 132 2.10 -25.16 5.98
N LYS A 133 3.17 -25.97 6.05
CA LYS A 133 4.50 -25.51 6.44
C LYS A 133 5.05 -24.57 5.37
N LYS A 134 5.49 -23.38 5.78
CA LYS A 134 6.13 -22.39 4.93
C LYS A 134 7.63 -22.43 5.15
N ARG A 135 8.41 -22.26 4.09
CA ARG A 135 9.85 -22.10 4.16
C ARG A 135 10.19 -20.75 3.54
N ALA A 136 10.84 -19.89 4.32
CA ALA A 136 11.37 -18.64 3.83
C ALA A 136 12.83 -18.86 3.43
N LYS A 137 13.22 -18.35 2.25
CA LYS A 137 14.61 -18.20 1.87
C LYS A 137 14.96 -16.72 2.02
N LEU A 138 15.95 -16.42 2.84
CA LEU A 138 16.47 -15.08 3.01
C LEU A 138 17.85 -15.02 2.36
N THR A 139 18.02 -14.07 1.45
CA THR A 139 19.29 -13.80 0.77
C THR A 139 19.66 -12.33 1.03
N VAL A 140 20.93 -12.07 1.29
CA VAL A 140 21.46 -10.70 1.44
C VAL A 140 22.35 -10.42 0.23
N GLY A 141 22.02 -9.36 -0.51
CA GLY A 141 22.77 -8.95 -1.69
C GLY A 141 23.94 -8.04 -1.36
N GLU A 142 24.77 -7.78 -2.37
CA GLU A 142 25.89 -6.87 -2.26
C GLU A 142 25.43 -5.42 -1.95
N PRO A 143 26.11 -4.70 -1.05
CA PRO A 143 25.76 -3.32 -0.73
C PRO A 143 25.90 -2.40 -1.96
N ILE A 144 24.87 -1.60 -2.24
CA ILE A 144 24.93 -0.57 -3.28
C ILE A 144 25.40 0.75 -2.64
N SER A 145 26.60 1.21 -2.98
CA SER A 145 27.13 2.48 -2.48
C SER A 145 26.35 3.68 -3.04
N VAL A 146 25.72 4.45 -2.14
CA VAL A 146 25.03 5.71 -2.49
C VAL A 146 26.03 6.86 -2.59
N THR A 147 27.09 6.86 -1.79
CA THR A 147 28.14 7.90 -1.78
C THR A 147 28.82 8.03 -3.13
N GLN A 148 29.08 6.91 -3.81
CA GLN A 148 29.68 6.92 -5.16
C GLN A 148 28.76 7.55 -6.22
N LYS A 149 27.46 7.67 -5.96
CA LYS A 149 26.46 8.24 -6.88
C LYS A 149 26.13 9.70 -6.56
N TRP A 150 26.86 10.30 -5.62
CA TRP A 150 26.60 11.68 -5.17
C TRP A 150 26.76 12.71 -6.28
N SER A 151 27.82 12.60 -7.09
CA SER A 151 28.07 13.52 -8.20
C SER A 151 26.95 13.46 -9.26
N ASP A 152 26.49 12.26 -9.61
CA ASP A 152 25.36 12.06 -10.53
C ASP A 152 24.07 12.68 -9.97
N TYR A 153 23.84 12.52 -8.67
CA TYR A 153 22.68 13.08 -7.99
C TYR A 153 22.68 14.61 -8.00
N GLN A 154 23.83 15.24 -7.76
CA GLN A 154 23.97 16.69 -7.81
C GLN A 154 23.75 17.24 -9.22
N THR A 155 24.17 16.50 -10.25
CA THR A 155 24.05 16.92 -11.65
C THR A 155 22.61 16.75 -12.17
N ASN A 156 22.01 15.57 -11.94
CA ASN A 156 20.65 15.29 -12.34
C ASN A 156 19.97 14.34 -11.34
N ARG A 157 19.37 14.94 -10.32
CA ARG A 157 18.65 14.25 -9.24
C ARG A 157 17.69 13.17 -9.73
N ARG A 158 16.84 13.51 -10.71
CA ARG A 158 15.78 12.61 -11.17
C ARG A 158 16.38 11.38 -11.86
N GLN A 159 17.38 11.59 -12.71
CA GLN A 159 18.03 10.49 -13.42
C GLN A 159 18.85 9.60 -12.48
N ALA A 160 19.60 10.20 -11.55
CA ALA A 160 20.42 9.46 -10.60
C ALA A 160 19.57 8.54 -9.70
N VAL A 161 18.43 9.05 -9.19
CA VAL A 161 17.48 8.24 -8.42
C VAL A 161 16.91 7.11 -9.28
N ALA A 162 16.46 7.40 -10.51
CA ALA A 162 15.92 6.37 -11.40
C ALA A 162 16.95 5.25 -11.70
N ASN A 163 18.22 5.63 -11.90
CA ASN A 163 19.30 4.67 -12.15
C ASN A 163 19.62 3.82 -10.90
N LEU A 164 19.69 4.45 -9.73
CA LEU A 164 19.90 3.71 -8.46
C LEU A 164 18.76 2.73 -8.20
N THR A 165 17.51 3.15 -8.37
CA THR A 165 16.33 2.28 -8.20
C THR A 165 16.36 1.11 -9.17
N ARG A 166 16.77 1.34 -10.43
CA ARG A 166 16.92 0.26 -11.42
C ARG A 166 18.02 -0.72 -11.03
N ASN A 167 19.16 -0.23 -10.54
CA ASN A 167 20.24 -1.11 -10.06
C ASN A 167 19.79 -1.96 -8.88
N LEU A 168 19.04 -1.37 -7.93
CA LEU A 168 18.46 -2.11 -6.81
C LEU A 168 17.48 -3.18 -7.28
N GLN A 169 16.59 -2.84 -8.23
CA GLN A 169 15.65 -3.80 -8.83
C GLN A 169 16.40 -4.98 -9.46
N ASN A 170 17.38 -4.71 -10.33
CA ASN A 170 18.16 -5.76 -10.99
C ASN A 170 18.89 -6.65 -9.98
N ALA A 171 19.49 -6.06 -8.93
CA ALA A 171 20.18 -6.81 -7.89
C ALA A 171 19.20 -7.71 -7.10
N LEU A 172 18.00 -7.21 -6.80
CA LEU A 172 16.95 -8.00 -6.14
C LEU A 172 16.45 -9.14 -7.04
N GLU A 173 16.20 -8.87 -8.32
CA GLU A 173 15.73 -9.87 -9.30
C GLU A 173 16.75 -10.99 -9.49
N GLN A 174 18.05 -10.67 -9.55
CA GLN A 174 19.13 -11.67 -9.64
C GLN A 174 19.22 -12.59 -8.41
N MET A 175 18.73 -12.15 -7.25
CA MET A 175 18.69 -12.98 -6.03
C MET A 175 17.45 -13.88 -5.94
N ILE A 176 16.44 -13.65 -6.79
CA ILE A 176 15.26 -14.51 -6.88
C ILE A 176 15.66 -15.73 -7.73
N GLU A 177 16.21 -16.75 -7.07
CA GLU A 177 16.38 -18.08 -7.69
C GLU A 177 15.00 -18.70 -7.97
N HIS A 178 14.80 -19.23 -9.19
CA HIS A 178 13.66 -20.07 -9.55
C HIS A 178 13.80 -21.49 -9.01
#